data_AF-A0A6I3U6T8-F1
#
_entry.id   AF-A0A6I3U6T8-F1
#
_cell.length_a   1.000
_cell.length_b   1.000
_cell.length_c   1.000
_cell.angle_alpha   90.00
_cell.angle_beta   90.00
_cell.angle_gamma   90.00
#
_symmetry.space_group_name_H-M   'P 1'
#
loop_
_entity.id
_entity.type
_entity.pdbx_description
1 polymer ?
#
loop_
_entity_poly.entity_id
_entity_poly.type
_entity_poly.pdbx_seq_one_letter_code
_entity_poly.pdbx_strand_id
1 'polypeptide(L)'
;RISPEKKKEKKLIKSALNYTGGKYKLLPQLLPLFPESYNNFIDLFSGGATVAVNLANINKSKTKKYIINDISEEVIDFYKYLESQKDVTVFLDKVEKAIEFYKLSNTQKYSYAHY
;
A
#
# COMPACT_ATOMS: atom_id res chain seq x y z
N ARG A 1 36.67 18.39 -1.06
CA ARG A 1 35.95 17.18 -0.60
C ARG A 1 34.50 17.35 -1.04
N ILE A 2 34.08 16.62 -2.08
CA ILE A 2 32.69 16.65 -2.56
C ILE A 2 31.89 15.80 -1.57
N SER A 3 30.96 16.42 -0.86
CA SER A 3 29.99 15.73 0.00
C SER A 3 29.13 14.81 -0.90
N PRO A 4 28.98 13.52 -0.58
CA PRO A 4 28.10 12.65 -1.35
C PRO A 4 26.68 13.21 -1.26
N GLU A 5 26.06 13.44 -2.42
CA GLU A 5 24.65 13.78 -2.50
C GLU A 5 23.84 12.77 -1.69
N LYS A 6 23.15 13.24 -0.64
CA LYS A 6 22.17 12.41 0.07
C LYS A 6 21.10 11.99 -0.92
N LYS A 7 21.17 10.76 -1.45
CA LYS A 7 20.07 10.11 -2.16
C LYS A 7 18.82 10.27 -1.30
N LYS A 8 17.79 10.95 -1.81
CA LYS A 8 16.46 10.97 -1.17
C LYS A 8 16.04 9.52 -0.97
N GLU A 9 16.01 9.05 0.27
CA GLU A 9 15.44 7.73 0.59
C GLU A 9 14.02 7.69 0.03
N LYS A 10 13.78 6.76 -0.91
CA LYS A 10 12.43 6.54 -1.43
C LYS A 10 11.59 6.00 -0.29
N LYS A 11 10.72 6.86 0.27
CA LYS A 11 9.89 6.52 1.41
C LYS A 11 8.99 5.32 1.05
N LEU A 12 9.17 4.23 1.78
CA LEU A 12 8.31 3.06 1.67
C LEU A 12 6.89 3.42 2.15
N ILE A 13 5.89 2.83 1.51
CA ILE A 13 4.47 3.07 1.74
C ILE A 13 3.87 1.87 2.47
N LYS A 14 3.13 2.11 3.55
CA LYS A 14 2.39 1.05 4.24
C LYS A 14 1.17 0.64 3.41
N SER A 15 0.76 -0.63 3.53
CA SER A 15 -0.49 -1.09 2.92
C SER A 15 -1.67 -0.23 3.35
N ALA A 16 -2.66 -0.08 2.46
CA ALA A 16 -3.94 0.54 2.77
C ALA A 16 -4.83 -0.33 3.67
N LEU A 17 -4.46 -1.59 3.88
CA LEU A 17 -5.14 -2.52 4.78
C LEU A 17 -4.20 -2.99 5.90
N ASN A 18 -4.76 -3.17 7.10
CA ASN A 18 -4.13 -3.98 8.13
C ASN A 18 -4.30 -5.45 7.74
N TYR A 19 -3.30 -6.00 7.06
CA TYR A 19 -3.35 -7.37 6.57
C TYR A 19 -2.35 -8.26 7.31
N THR A 20 -2.81 -9.41 7.80
CA THR A 20 -1.99 -10.38 8.51
C THR A 20 -0.84 -10.85 7.63
N GLY A 21 0.37 -10.95 8.20
CA GLY A 21 1.56 -11.34 7.44
C GLY A 21 2.13 -10.24 6.54
N GLY A 22 1.74 -8.98 6.74
CA GLY A 22 2.24 -7.82 6.01
C GLY A 22 3.77 -7.75 5.98
N LYS A 23 4.35 -7.77 4.77
CA LYS A 23 5.80 -7.86 4.53
C LYS A 23 6.55 -6.53 4.67
N TYR A 24 5.92 -5.49 5.23
CA TYR A 24 6.50 -4.14 5.28
C TYR A 24 7.86 -4.11 5.99
N LYS A 25 7.99 -4.77 7.14
CA LYS A 25 9.25 -4.86 7.89
C LYS A 25 10.35 -5.64 7.14
N LEU A 26 9.98 -6.50 6.19
CA LEU A 26 10.89 -7.32 5.40
C LEU A 26 11.32 -6.64 4.10
N LEU A 27 10.68 -5.54 3.68
CA LEU A 27 11.02 -4.82 2.46
C LEU A 27 12.51 -4.47 2.34
N PRO A 28 13.22 -3.99 3.38
CA PRO A 28 14.65 -3.69 3.27
C PRO A 28 15.51 -4.92 2.89
N GLN A 29 15.07 -6.12 3.25
CA GLN A 29 15.76 -7.37 2.92
C GLN A 29 15.34 -7.92 1.55
N LEU A 30 14.06 -7.75 1.17
CA LEU A 30 13.54 -8.25 -0.10
C LEU A 30 13.95 -7.38 -1.29
N LEU A 31 13.95 -6.06 -1.13
CA LEU A 31 14.17 -5.11 -2.23
C LEU A 31 15.52 -5.33 -2.96
N PRO A 32 16.65 -5.58 -2.28
CA PRO A 32 17.93 -5.84 -2.93
C PRO A 32 17.98 -7.16 -3.72
N LEU A 33 17.06 -8.10 -3.47
CA LEU A 33 17.05 -9.42 -4.11
C LEU A 33 16.26 -9.45 -5.42
N PHE A 34 15.47 -8.41 -5.71
CA PHE A 34 14.78 -8.32 -6.99
C PHE A 34 15.77 -8.02 -8.12
N PRO A 35 15.54 -8.54 -9.33
CA PRO A 35 16.39 -8.26 -10.47
C PRO A 35 16.39 -6.77 -10.81
N GLU A 36 17.53 -6.28 -11.31
CA GLU A 36 17.70 -4.87 -11.70
C GLU A 36 16.72 -4.46 -12.81
N SER A 37 16.40 -5.39 -13.72
CA SER A 37 15.48 -5.17 -14.84
C SER A 37 14.42 -6.27 -14.94
N TYR A 38 13.20 -5.83 -15.23
CA TYR A 38 12.02 -6.66 -15.47
C TYR A 38 10.92 -5.78 -16.06
N ASN A 39 10.05 -6.37 -16.89
CA ASN A 39 8.91 -5.67 -17.49
C ASN A 39 7.63 -5.83 -16.67
N ASN A 40 7.41 -7.03 -16.12
CA ASN A 40 6.22 -7.36 -15.34
C ASN A 40 6.63 -7.86 -13.97
N PHE A 41 5.93 -7.40 -12.94
CA PHE A 41 5.99 -7.95 -11.59
C PHE A 41 4.63 -8.57 -11.27
N ILE A 42 4.63 -9.82 -10.80
CA ILE A 42 3.42 -10.57 -10.47
C ILE A 42 3.52 -11.00 -9.01
N ASP A 43 2.64 -10.47 -8.17
CA ASP A 43 2.52 -10.82 -6.76
C ASP A 43 1.42 -11.86 -6.58
N LEU A 44 1.80 -13.15 -6.57
CA LEU A 44 0.85 -14.26 -6.61
C LEU A 44 -0.02 -14.40 -5.35
N PHE A 45 0.49 -13.96 -4.21
CA PHE A 45 -0.19 -14.04 -2.90
C PHE A 45 -0.06 -12.68 -2.21
N SER A 46 -0.66 -11.69 -2.86
CA SER A 46 -0.38 -10.28 -2.58
C SER A 46 -0.82 -9.82 -1.19
N GLY A 47 -1.90 -10.40 -0.65
CA GLY A 47 -2.55 -9.94 0.58
C GLY A 47 -2.73 -8.43 0.57
N GLY A 48 -2.10 -7.74 1.53
CA GLY A 48 -2.07 -6.26 1.56
C GLY A 48 -1.20 -5.59 0.47
N ALA A 49 -0.90 -6.24 -0.65
CA ALA A 49 -0.15 -5.74 -1.82
C ALA A 49 1.17 -5.01 -1.51
N THR A 50 1.76 -5.27 -0.34
CA THR A 50 2.83 -4.41 0.21
C THR A 50 4.09 -4.44 -0.63
N VAL A 51 4.43 -5.59 -1.21
CA VAL A 51 5.61 -5.75 -2.07
C VAL A 51 5.39 -5.08 -3.42
N ALA A 52 4.29 -5.42 -4.11
CA ALA A 52 3.94 -4.84 -5.40
C ALA A 52 3.85 -3.31 -5.37
N VAL A 53 3.13 -2.73 -4.41
CA VAL A 53 2.94 -1.26 -4.29
C VAL A 53 4.26 -0.55 -4.03
N ASN A 54 5.13 -1.11 -3.18
CA ASN A 54 6.43 -0.49 -2.91
C ASN A 54 7.38 -0.60 -4.10
N LEU A 55 7.40 -1.73 -4.81
CA LEU A 55 8.17 -1.85 -6.04
C LEU A 55 7.69 -0.87 -7.12
N ALA A 56 6.38 -0.67 -7.28
CA ALA A 56 5.81 0.32 -8.19
C ALA A 56 6.17 1.76 -7.78
N ASN A 57 6.10 2.08 -6.48
CA ASN A 57 6.48 3.39 -5.96
C ASN A 57 7.98 3.68 -6.19
N ILE A 58 8.83 2.66 -6.02
CA ILE A 58 10.27 2.79 -6.25
C ILE A 58 10.57 2.89 -7.75
N ASN A 59 9.92 2.08 -8.57
CA ASN A 59 10.16 1.99 -10.00
C ASN A 59 9.05 2.69 -10.78
N LYS A 60 9.20 4.01 -10.94
CA LYS A 60 8.23 4.88 -11.63
C LYS A 60 8.22 4.74 -13.16
N SER A 61 8.66 3.61 -13.69
CA SER A 61 8.63 3.38 -15.14
C SER A 61 7.19 3.16 -15.59
N LYS A 62 6.71 3.99 -16.51
CA LYS A 62 5.36 3.86 -17.09
C LYS A 62 5.16 2.60 -17.93
N THR A 63 6.24 1.93 -18.32
CA THR A 63 6.19 0.71 -19.13
C THR A 63 6.14 -0.57 -18.28
N LYS A 64 6.44 -0.48 -16.97
CA LYS A 64 6.39 -1.63 -16.08
C LYS A 64 4.96 -1.87 -15.60
N LYS A 65 4.56 -3.14 -15.57
CA LYS A 65 3.27 -3.57 -15.03
C LYS A 65 3.46 -4.26 -13.68
N TYR A 66 2.58 -3.95 -12.75
CA TYR A 66 2.51 -4.54 -11.42
C TYR A 66 1.15 -5.20 -11.28
N ILE A 67 1.14 -6.53 -11.20
CA ILE A 67 -0.08 -7.35 -11.15
C ILE A 67 -0.13 -7.99 -9.78
N ILE A 68 -1.26 -7.83 -9.09
CA ILE A 68 -1.52 -8.48 -7.80
C ILE A 68 -2.57 -9.57 -8.00
N ASN A 69 -2.37 -10.70 -7.34
CA ASN A 69 -3.30 -11.81 -7.25
C ASN A 69 -3.49 -12.18 -5.79
N ASP A 70 -4.70 -12.59 -5.43
CA ASP A 70 -5.03 -13.15 -4.14
C ASP A 70 -6.28 -14.03 -4.28
N ILE A 71 -6.49 -14.95 -3.34
CA ILE A 71 -7.69 -15.79 -3.31
C ILE A 71 -8.89 -15.01 -2.74
N SER A 72 -8.66 -13.99 -1.92
CA SER A 72 -9.75 -13.13 -1.42
C SER A 72 -10.14 -12.11 -2.47
N GLU A 73 -11.34 -12.29 -3.03
CA GLU A 73 -11.93 -11.36 -3.98
C GLU A 73 -12.13 -9.97 -3.35
N GLU A 74 -12.46 -9.90 -2.06
CA GLU A 74 -12.68 -8.64 -1.33
C GLU A 74 -11.40 -7.80 -1.25
N VAL A 75 -10.25 -8.44 -1.07
CA VAL A 75 -8.95 -7.76 -1.07
C VAL A 75 -8.66 -7.20 -2.46
N ILE A 76 -8.87 -8.00 -3.50
CA ILE A 76 -8.61 -7.59 -4.88
C ILE A 76 -9.55 -6.46 -5.29
N ASP A 77 -10.84 -6.55 -4.96
CA ASP A 77 -11.84 -5.54 -5.29
C ASP A 77 -11.63 -4.25 -4.50
N PHE A 78 -11.14 -4.33 -3.26
CA PHE A 78 -10.69 -3.16 -2.52
C PHE A 78 -9.58 -2.41 -3.27
N TYR A 79 -8.55 -3.10 -3.76
CA TYR A 79 -7.47 -2.44 -4.51
C TYR A 79 -7.93 -1.90 -5.86
N LYS A 80 -8.78 -2.61 -6.61
CA LYS A 80 -9.41 -2.09 -7.83
C LYS A 80 -10.23 -0.84 -7.53
N TYR A 81 -11.00 -0.85 -6.44
CA TYR A 81 -11.77 0.31 -6.03
C TYR A 81 -10.86 1.50 -5.74
N LEU A 82 -9.78 1.32 -4.96
CA LEU A 82 -8.82 2.37 -4.69
C LEU A 82 -8.16 2.92 -5.97
N GLU A 83 -7.76 2.05 -6.90
CA GLU A 83 -7.19 2.45 -8.19
C GLU A 83 -8.17 3.29 -9.03
N SER A 84 -9.46 2.99 -8.96
CA SER A 84 -10.50 3.74 -9.68
C SER A 84 -10.80 5.13 -9.07
N GLN A 85 -10.33 5.43 -7.85
CA GLN A 85 -10.59 6.72 -7.21
C GLN A 85 -9.65 7.80 -7.76
N LYS A 86 -10.24 8.84 -8.37
CA LYS A 86 -9.51 10.06 -8.75
C LYS A 86 -9.18 10.94 -7.55
N ASP A 87 -10.02 10.86 -6.51
CA ASP A 87 -9.90 11.62 -5.27
C ASP A 87 -10.12 10.68 -4.09
N VAL A 88 -9.09 10.54 -3.25
CA VAL A 88 -9.13 9.65 -2.08
C VAL A 88 -10.10 10.14 -1.01
N THR A 89 -10.44 11.44 -0.99
CA THR A 89 -11.37 12.01 0.00
C THR A 89 -12.75 11.35 -0.08
N VAL A 90 -13.20 10.97 -1.28
CA VAL A 90 -14.46 10.24 -1.50
C VAL A 90 -14.49 8.92 -0.75
N PHE A 91 -13.37 8.19 -0.71
CA PHE A 91 -13.27 6.96 0.06
C PHE A 91 -13.27 7.24 1.56
N LEU A 92 -12.48 8.24 2.01
CA LEU A 92 -12.39 8.61 3.42
C LEU A 92 -13.75 9.06 3.98
N ASP A 93 -14.52 9.83 3.22
CA ASP A 93 -15.87 10.25 3.61
C ASP A 93 -16.83 9.06 3.77
N LYS A 94 -16.69 8.03 2.93
CA LYS A 94 -17.48 6.79 3.08
C LYS A 94 -17.08 6.03 4.35
N VAL A 95 -15.80 6.01 4.68
CA VAL A 95 -15.31 5.39 5.93
C VAL A 95 -15.87 6.14 7.14
N GLU A 96 -15.80 7.47 7.17
CA GLU A 96 -16.36 8.28 8.28
C GLU A 96 -17.86 8.06 8.45
N LYS A 97 -18.63 8.03 7.34
CA LYS A 97 -20.06 7.71 7.37
C LYS A 97 -20.35 6.29 7.89
N ALA A 98 -19.52 5.31 7.52
CA ALA A 98 -19.67 3.95 8.02
C ALA A 98 -19.38 3.87 9.53
N ILE A 99 -18.34 4.57 10.01
CA ILE A 99 -18.02 4.66 11.44
C ILE A 99 -19.21 5.23 12.21
N GLU A 100 -19.81 6.32 11.74
CA GLU A 100 -20.99 6.93 12.37
C GLU A 100 -22.20 5.98 12.35
N PHE A 101 -22.51 5.41 11.18
CA PHE A 101 -23.68 4.53 10.99
C PHE A 101 -23.62 3.29 11.90
N TYR A 102 -22.47 2.63 11.96
CA TYR A 102 -22.27 1.44 12.78
C TYR A 102 -21.88 1.76 14.23
N LYS A 103 -21.79 3.05 14.60
CA LYS A 103 -21.36 3.53 15.93
C LYS A 103 -20.01 2.95 16.38
N LEU A 104 -19.07 2.85 15.45
CA LEU A 104 -17.71 2.38 15.72
C LEU A 104 -16.91 3.47 16.44
N SER A 105 -15.87 3.06 17.19
CA SER A 105 -14.94 4.02 17.79
C SER A 105 -14.07 4.67 16.72
N ASN A 106 -14.00 6.02 16.74
CA ASN A 106 -13.08 6.79 15.90
C ASN A 106 -11.88 7.23 16.75
N THR A 107 -11.01 6.28 17.06
CA THR A 107 -9.83 6.54 17.90
C THR A 107 -8.82 7.45 17.22
N GLN A 108 -8.84 7.54 15.87
CA GLN A 108 -8.05 8.52 15.13
C GLN A 108 -8.47 9.95 15.47
N LYS A 109 -9.78 10.20 15.61
CA LYS A 109 -10.32 11.53 15.90
C LYS A 109 -10.37 11.86 17.39
N TYR A 110 -10.75 10.89 18.24
CA TYR A 110 -11.07 11.16 19.64
C TYR A 110 -10.09 10.54 20.66
N SER A 111 -9.06 9.80 20.20
CA SER A 111 -8.15 9.01 21.03
C SER A 111 -8.82 7.87 21.82
N TYR A 112 -8.03 7.00 22.43
CA TYR A 112 -8.54 5.92 23.29
C TYR A 112 -9.12 6.40 24.61
N ALA A 113 -8.71 7.58 25.12
CA ALA A 113 -9.19 8.08 26.41
C ALA A 113 -10.66 8.53 26.38
N HIS A 114 -11.24 8.68 25.19
CA HIS A 114 -12.63 9.11 25.00
C HIS A 114 -13.65 7.95 25.07
N TYR A 115 -13.20 6.70 24.86
CA TYR A 115 -14.06 5.51 24.77
C TYR A 115 -13.74 4.54 25.91
#